data_AF-V4B3R2-F1
#
_entry.id   AF-V4B3R2-F1
#
_cell.length_a   1.000
_cell.length_b   1.000
_cell.length_c   1.000
_cell.angle_alpha   90.00
_cell.angle_beta   90.00
_cell.angle_gamma   90.00
#
_symmetry.space_group_name_H-M   'P 1'
#
loop_
_entity.id
_entity.type
_entity.pdbx_description
1 polymer ?
#
loop_
_entity_poly.entity_id
_entity_poly.type
_entity_poly.pdbx_seq_one_letter_code
_entity_poly.pdbx_strand_id
1 'polypeptide(L)' 'QGSLAYVPQEAWIQNATVLDNIIFGNGLDYTKYNKTIDACALRSDLDILPGGEKTEIGEK' A
#
# COMPACT_ATOMS: atom_id res chain seq x y z
N GLN A 1 -16.75 -4.95 -12.90
CA GLN A 1 -16.60 -3.83 -11.94
C GLN A 1 -17.07 -4.36 -10.58
N GLY A 2 -16.15 -4.62 -9.66
CA GLY A 2 -16.51 -5.12 -8.32
C GLY A 2 -16.96 -3.98 -7.43
N SER A 3 -18.12 -4.11 -6.79
CA SER A 3 -18.71 -3.12 -5.87
C SER A 3 -18.41 -3.41 -4.39
N LEU A 4 -17.62 -4.44 -4.12
CA LEU A 4 -17.31 -4.91 -2.77
C LEU A 4 -15.79 -4.83 -2.52
N ALA A 5 -15.42 -4.20 -1.41
CA ALA A 5 -14.07 -4.17 -0.88
C ALA A 5 -14.03 -4.85 0.49
N TYR A 6 -12.91 -5.50 0.82
CA TYR A 6 -12.69 -6.14 2.11
C TYR A 6 -11.78 -5.25 2.98
N VAL A 7 -12.25 -4.91 4.18
CA VAL A 7 -11.51 -4.11 5.16
C VAL A 7 -11.71 -4.76 6.54
N PRO A 8 -10.78 -5.62 6.99
CA PRO A 8 -10.89 -6.28 8.30
C PRO A 8 -10.66 -5.30 9.45
N GLN A 9 -11.13 -5.66 10.66
CA GLN A 9 -10.82 -4.93 11.89
C GLN A 9 -9.31 -4.92 12.17
N GLU A 10 -8.64 -6.05 11.91
CA GLU A 10 -7.19 -6.19 12.00
C GLU A 10 -6.62 -6.23 10.59
N ALA A 11 -5.78 -5.24 10.25
CA ALA A 11 -5.14 -5.19 8.94
C ALA A 11 -4.25 -6.42 8.73
N TRP A 12 -4.40 -7.06 7.58
CA TRP A 12 -3.53 -8.15 7.17
C TRP A 12 -2.46 -7.62 6.20
N ILE A 13 -1.21 -7.59 6.67
CA ILE A 13 -0.06 -7.09 5.94
C ILE A 13 0.92 -8.25 5.67
N GLN A 14 1.39 -8.37 4.44
CA GLN A 14 2.33 -9.39 3.99
C GLN A 14 3.78 -8.95 4.21
N ASN A 15 4.68 -9.94 4.36
CA ASN A 15 6.12 -9.73 4.37
C ASN A 15 6.60 -9.41 2.94
N ALA A 16 6.49 -8.14 2.54
CA ALA A 16 6.78 -7.61 1.21
C ALA A 16 6.95 -6.08 1.31
N THR A 17 7.15 -5.40 0.18
CA THR A 17 7.22 -3.93 0.19
C THR A 17 5.89 -3.28 0.55
N VAL A 18 5.92 -2.02 0.99
CA VAL A 18 4.71 -1.19 1.18
C VAL A 18 3.88 -1.14 -0.11
N LEU A 19 4.54 -0.95 -1.27
CA LEU A 19 3.89 -0.95 -2.57
C LEU A 19 3.13 -2.26 -2.83
N ASP A 20 3.76 -3.40 -2.58
CA ASP A 20 3.17 -4.73 -2.80
C ASP A 20 1.93 -4.95 -1.92
N ASN A 21 1.97 -4.46 -0.68
CA ASN A 21 0.84 -4.50 0.24
C ASN A 21 -0.33 -3.59 -0.21
N ILE A 22 -0.05 -2.46 -0.87
CA ILE A 22 -1.08 -1.55 -1.40
C ILE A 22 -1.72 -2.12 -2.68
N ILE A 23 -0.93 -2.67 -3.61
CA ILE A 23 -1.46 -3.21 -4.88
C ILE A 23 -2.05 -4.62 -4.72
N PHE A 24 -1.61 -5.36 -3.71
CA PHE A 24 -2.08 -6.70 -3.36
C PHE A 24 -2.14 -7.66 -4.55
N GLY A 25 -1.02 -7.74 -5.30
CA GLY A 25 -0.86 -8.61 -6.47
C GLY A 25 -1.47 -8.08 -7.78
N ASN A 26 -2.14 -6.92 -7.76
CA ASN A 26 -2.57 -6.26 -9.00
C ASN A 26 -1.38 -5.62 -9.72
N GLY A 27 -1.50 -5.44 -11.04
CA GLY A 27 -0.56 -4.64 -11.81
C GLY A 27 -0.51 -3.20 -11.29
N LEU A 28 0.69 -2.62 -11.27
CA LEU A 28 0.89 -1.23 -10.85
C LEU A 28 0.30 -0.26 -11.88
N ASP A 29 -0.80 0.38 -11.53
CA ASP A 29 -1.33 1.56 -12.20
C ASP A 29 -0.94 2.79 -11.38
N TYR A 30 0.06 3.55 -11.84
CA TYR A 30 0.55 4.74 -11.16
C TYR A 30 -0.53 5.82 -10.94
N THR A 31 -1.53 5.92 -11.83
CA THR A 31 -2.60 6.90 -11.67
C THR A 31 -3.50 6.52 -10.51
N LYS A 32 -3.90 5.24 -10.46
CA LYS A 32 -4.72 4.72 -9.35
C LYS A 32 -3.93 4.74 -8.04
N TYR A 33 -2.67 4.32 -8.08
CA TYR A 33 -1.78 4.30 -6.93
C TYR A 33 -1.65 5.68 -6.29
N ASN A 34 -1.28 6.70 -7.07
CA ASN A 34 -1.14 8.06 -6.55
C ASN A 34 -2.45 8.61 -5.97
N LYS A 35 -3.58 8.36 -6.64
CA LYS A 35 -4.91 8.72 -6.10
C LYS A 35 -5.19 8.04 -4.76
N THR A 36 -4.85 6.76 -4.61
CA THR A 36 -4.98 6.04 -3.34
C THR A 36 -4.08 6.63 -2.26
N ILE A 37 -2.81 6.91 -2.56
CA ILE A 37 -1.88 7.55 -1.62
C ILE A 37 -2.42 8.88 -1.12
N ASP A 38 -2.93 9.73 -2.03
CA ASP A 38 -3.48 11.03 -1.67
C ASP A 38 -4.78 10.89 -0.87
N ALA A 39 -5.68 9.99 -1.28
CA ALA A 39 -6.96 9.76 -0.59
C ALA A 39 -6.79 9.16 0.81
N CYS A 40 -5.74 8.37 1.02
CA CYS A 40 -5.39 7.77 2.32
C CYS A 40 -4.39 8.63 3.12
N ALA A 41 -4.04 9.82 2.63
CA ALA A 41 -3.08 10.75 3.25
C ALA A 41 -1.68 10.16 3.52
N LEU A 42 -1.27 9.13 2.76
CA LEU A 42 -0.06 8.35 3.01
C LEU A 42 1.25 9.02 2.59
N ARG A 43 1.22 10.21 1.99
CA ARG A 43 2.43 10.90 1.49
C ARG A 43 3.47 11.11 2.59
N SER A 44 3.04 11.69 3.71
CA SER A 44 3.94 11.96 4.84
C SER A 44 4.47 10.67 5.46
N ASP A 45 3.66 9.61 5.49
CA ASP A 45 4.06 8.30 6.00
C ASP A 45 5.12 7.66 5.10
N LEU A 46 4.96 7.75 3.77
CA LEU A 46 5.96 7.25 2.83
C LEU A 46 7.27 8.04 2.93
N ASP A 47 7.22 9.36 3.10
CA ASP A 47 8.41 10.22 3.16
C ASP A 47 9.32 9.92 4.36
N ILE A 48 8.76 9.43 5.48
CA ILE A 48 9.56 9.07 6.67
C ILE A 48 10.15 7.66 6.59
N LEU A 49 9.69 6.82 5.65
CA LEU A 49 10.20 5.46 5.50
C LEU A 49 11.52 5.47 4.70
N PRO A 50 12.57 4.77 5.15
CA PRO A 50 13.90 4.79 4.51
C PRO A 50 13.91 4.40 3.02
N GLY A 51 12.96 3.58 2.58
CA GLY A 51 12.80 3.15 1.18
C GLY A 51 11.55 3.70 0.50
N GLY A 52 10.83 4.64 1.13
CA GLY A 52 9.52 5.09 0.65
C GLY A 52 8.57 3.92 0.44
N GLU A 53 7.91 3.86 -0.72
CA GLU A 53 7.05 2.73 -1.08
C GLU A 53 7.78 1.39 -1.26
N LYS A 54 9.11 1.39 -1.40
CA LYS A 54 9.94 0.17 -1.50
C LYS A 54 10.45 -0.32 -0.15
N THR A 55 10.01 0.30 0.94
CA THR A 55 10.36 -0.17 2.29
C THR A 55 9.77 -1.55 2.50
N GLU A 56 10.63 -2.50 2.89
CA GLU A 56 10.22 -3.86 3.24
C GLU A 56 9.46 -3.85 4.57
N ILE A 57 8.34 -4.56 4.61
CA ILE A 57 7.54 -4.80 5.81
C ILE A 57 7.74 -6.25 6.24
N GLY A 58 7.89 -6.48 7.54
CA GLY A 58 8.15 -7.80 8.12
C GLY A 58 9.46 -7.85 8.88
N GLU A 59 9.68 -8.97 9.59
CA GLU A 59 10.98 -9.22 10.23
C GLU A 59 12.02 -9.66 9.20
N LYS A 60 13.28 -9.32 9.46
CA LYS A 60 14.42 -10.06 8.88
C LYS A 60 14.58 -11.40 9.57
#